data_AF-A0A928CCC4-F1
#
_entry.id   AF-A0A928CCC4-F1
#
_cell.length_a   1.000
_cell.length_b   1.000
_cell.length_c   1.000
_cell.angle_alpha   90.00
_cell.angle_beta   90.00
_cell.angle_gamma   90.00
#
_symmetry.space_group_name_H-M   'P 1'
#
loop_
_entity.id
_entity.type
_entity.pdbx_description
1 polymer ?
#
loop_
_entity_poly.entity_id
_entity_poly.type
_entity_poly.pdbx_seq_one_letter_code
_entity_poly.pdbx_strand_id
1 'polypeptide(L)'
;MKTTRTTKKCPICGTAFTPKTINSRYCSEQCSKKAYKRKVTEEKRQQELDTIAASVPGDRPYISVPEAIAIYGVAKSTTVTKHIRKYGIPMRHQGNSIYVPKTEIDKLYK
;
A
#
# COMPACT_ATOMS: atom_id res chain seq x y z
N MET A 1 32.02 25.22 12.06
CA MET A 1 31.01 24.39 12.78
C MET A 1 31.50 22.95 12.81
N LYS A 2 31.76 22.37 13.99
CA LYS A 2 32.22 20.96 14.10
C LYS A 2 31.01 20.04 13.88
N THR A 3 30.97 19.31 12.78
CA THR A 3 29.92 18.29 12.53
C THR A 3 30.20 17.09 13.42
N THR A 4 29.53 17.00 14.56
CA THR A 4 29.64 15.84 15.47
C THR A 4 29.04 14.61 14.80
N ARG A 5 29.88 13.59 14.55
CA ARG A 5 29.46 12.28 14.02
C ARG A 5 28.67 11.54 15.10
N THR A 6 27.35 11.71 15.08
CA THR A 6 26.42 11.03 15.99
C THR A 6 26.00 9.68 15.41
N THR A 7 25.98 8.64 16.23
CA THR A 7 25.50 7.30 15.85
C THR A 7 24.02 7.36 15.49
N LYS A 8 23.64 6.73 14.37
CA LYS A 8 22.25 6.66 13.86
C LYS A 8 21.77 5.21 13.81
N LYS A 9 20.46 5.01 13.83
CA LYS A 9 19.82 3.71 13.60
C LYS A 9 19.43 3.56 12.13
N CYS A 10 19.79 2.44 11.50
CA CYS A 10 19.44 2.15 10.12
C CYS A 10 17.92 1.86 9.98
N PRO A 11 17.16 2.53 9.09
CA PRO A 11 15.74 2.27 8.88
C PRO A 11 15.38 0.88 8.35
N ILE A 12 16.38 0.17 7.81
CA ILE A 12 16.16 -1.06 7.04
C ILE A 12 16.41 -2.31 7.87
N CYS A 13 17.46 -2.31 8.68
CA CYS A 13 17.85 -3.42 9.55
C CYS A 13 17.87 -3.06 11.03
N GLY A 14 17.73 -1.79 11.40
CA GLY A 14 17.71 -1.36 12.79
C GLY A 14 19.07 -1.30 13.49
N THR A 15 20.18 -1.63 12.82
CA THR A 15 21.51 -1.57 13.45
C THR A 15 21.95 -0.14 13.70
N ALA A 16 22.65 0.08 14.82
CA ALA A 16 23.33 1.33 15.09
C ALA A 16 24.61 1.42 14.22
N PHE A 17 24.87 2.58 13.64
CA PHE A 17 26.06 2.81 12.82
C PHE A 17 26.55 4.25 12.92
N THR A 18 27.85 4.44 12.71
CA THR A 18 28.46 5.76 12.66
C THR A 18 28.53 6.21 11.19
N PRO A 19 27.77 7.25 10.80
CA PRO A 19 27.68 7.65 9.40
C PRO A 19 28.99 8.26 8.88
N LYS A 20 29.40 7.87 7.66
CA LYS A 20 30.58 8.44 6.98
C LYS A 20 30.39 9.94 6.66
N THR A 21 29.18 10.30 6.21
CA THR A 21 28.73 11.66 5.87
C THR A 21 27.46 12.03 6.65
N ILE A 22 27.21 13.32 6.88
CA ILE A 22 26.04 13.80 7.65
C ILE A 22 24.70 13.32 7.05
N ASN A 23 24.65 13.13 5.73
CA ASN A 23 23.47 12.69 4.98
C ASN A 23 23.31 11.17 4.88
N SER A 24 24.28 10.39 5.37
CA SER A 24 24.17 8.93 5.31
C SER A 24 22.98 8.45 6.16
N ARG A 25 22.02 7.82 5.48
CA ARG A 25 20.75 7.34 6.05
C ARG A 25 20.76 5.86 6.45
N TYR A 26 21.60 5.07 5.80
CA TYR A 26 21.65 3.61 5.92
C TYR A 26 23.04 3.14 6.37
N CYS A 27 23.11 2.04 7.11
CA CYS A 27 24.38 1.51 7.62
C CYS A 27 25.29 0.90 6.53
N SER A 28 24.73 0.50 5.39
CA SER A 28 25.45 -0.17 4.31
C SER A 28 24.77 0.03 2.95
N GLU A 29 25.51 -0.25 1.88
CA GLU A 29 25.00 -0.26 0.51
C GLU A 29 23.85 -1.25 0.33
N GLN A 30 23.92 -2.42 0.97
CA GLN A 30 22.85 -3.42 0.95
C GLN A 30 21.54 -2.86 1.52
N CYS A 31 21.61 -2.12 2.63
CA CYS A 31 20.44 -1.47 3.21
C CYS A 31 19.90 -0.37 2.29
N SER A 32 20.79 0.42 1.66
CA SER A 32 20.39 1.43 0.68
C SER A 32 19.66 0.80 -0.52
N LYS A 33 20.22 -0.26 -1.11
CA LYS A 33 19.61 -1.02 -2.21
C LYS A 33 18.25 -1.61 -1.82
N LYS A 34 18.11 -2.13 -0.59
CA LYS A 34 16.84 -2.66 -0.07
C LYS A 34 15.80 -1.54 0.12
N ALA A 35 16.20 -0.37 0.58
CA ALA A 35 15.33 0.80 0.67
C ALA A 35 14.85 1.26 -0.71
N TYR A 36 15.77 1.36 -1.66
CA TYR A 36 15.46 1.73 -3.04
C TYR A 36 14.46 0.75 -3.68
N LYS A 37 14.71 -0.57 -3.57
CA LYS A 37 13.79 -1.59 -4.09
C LYS A 37 12.39 -1.48 -3.47
N ARG A 38 12.29 -1.27 -2.15
CA ARG A 38 11.00 -1.06 -1.46
C ARG A 38 10.25 0.15 -2.02
N LYS A 39 10.95 1.28 -2.23
CA LYS A 39 10.37 2.49 -2.81
C LYS A 39 9.83 2.23 -4.22
N VAL A 40 10.65 1.63 -5.10
CA VAL A 40 10.24 1.33 -6.48
C VAL A 40 9.06 0.36 -6.53
N THR A 41 9.03 -0.67 -5.67
CA THR A 41 7.88 -1.59 -5.59
C THR A 41 6.61 -0.87 -5.13
N GLU A 42 6.72 0.01 -4.14
CA GLU A 42 5.57 0.78 -3.65
C GLU A 42 5.05 1.76 -4.70
N GLU A 43 5.94 2.47 -5.41
CA GLU A 43 5.57 3.38 -6.49
C GLU A 43 4.85 2.64 -7.63
N LYS A 44 5.34 1.47 -8.04
CA LYS A 44 4.66 0.64 -9.04
C LYS A 44 3.28 0.18 -8.57
N ARG A 45 3.18 -0.25 -7.31
CA ARG A 45 1.90 -0.62 -6.70
C ARG A 45 0.94 0.57 -6.71
N GLN A 46 1.40 1.76 -6.34
CA GLN A 46 0.57 2.96 -6.33
C GLN A 46 0.09 3.31 -7.74
N GLN A 47 0.98 3.28 -8.73
CA GLN A 47 0.62 3.52 -10.13
C GLN A 47 -0.43 2.53 -10.65
N GLU A 48 -0.32 1.25 -10.29
CA GLU A 48 -1.32 0.23 -10.63
C GLU A 48 -2.68 0.55 -10.00
N LEU A 49 -2.70 0.94 -8.72
CA LEU A 49 -3.92 1.35 -8.03
C LEU A 49 -4.55 2.59 -8.65
N ASP A 50 -3.75 3.61 -8.97
CA ASP A 50 -4.23 4.84 -9.61
C ASP A 50 -4.80 4.55 -11.00
N THR A 51 -4.16 3.66 -11.77
CA THR A 51 -4.64 3.22 -13.09
C THR A 51 -5.98 2.47 -12.97
N ILE A 52 -6.10 1.57 -11.99
CA ILE A 52 -7.35 0.84 -11.73
C ILE A 52 -8.44 1.84 -11.33
N ALA A 53 -8.18 2.74 -10.37
CA ALA A 53 -9.15 3.73 -9.90
C ALA A 53 -9.65 4.62 -11.05
N ALA A 54 -8.77 5.05 -11.95
CA ALA A 54 -9.13 5.84 -13.13
C ALA A 54 -9.97 5.05 -14.15
N SER A 55 -9.81 3.73 -14.23
CA SER A 55 -10.54 2.88 -15.18
C SER A 55 -11.97 2.54 -14.77
N VAL A 56 -12.34 2.67 -13.49
CA VAL A 56 -13.66 2.28 -12.99
C VAL A 56 -14.68 3.40 -13.18
N PRO A 57 -15.75 3.20 -13.98
CA PRO A 57 -16.81 4.19 -14.13
C PRO A 57 -17.56 4.41 -12.81
N GLY A 58 -17.86 5.68 -12.48
CA GLY A 58 -18.53 6.06 -11.24
C GLY A 58 -19.89 5.39 -11.04
N ASP A 59 -20.62 5.15 -12.12
CA ASP A 59 -22.02 4.68 -12.09
C ASP A 59 -22.14 3.15 -12.02
N ARG A 60 -21.02 2.41 -11.99
CA ARG A 60 -21.06 0.94 -11.94
C ARG A 60 -21.62 0.45 -10.59
N PRO A 61 -22.70 -0.36 -10.57
CA PRO A 61 -23.35 -0.77 -9.32
C PRO A 61 -22.55 -1.81 -8.52
N TYR A 62 -21.66 -2.56 -9.17
CA TYR A 62 -20.81 -3.58 -8.55
C TYR A 62 -19.35 -3.30 -8.84
N ILE A 63 -18.52 -3.47 -7.81
CA ILE A 63 -17.06 -3.35 -7.90
C ILE A 63 -16.41 -4.62 -7.36
N SER A 64 -15.24 -4.94 -7.86
CA SER A 64 -14.41 -6.03 -7.40
C SER A 64 -13.55 -5.61 -6.20
N VAL A 65 -13.02 -6.59 -5.47
CA VAL A 65 -12.12 -6.32 -4.33
C VAL A 65 -10.89 -5.48 -4.72
N PRO A 66 -10.19 -5.74 -5.85
CA PRO A 66 -9.09 -4.88 -6.30
C PRO A 66 -9.52 -3.45 -6.62
N GLU A 67 -10.68 -3.28 -7.26
CA GLU A 67 -11.24 -1.95 -7.55
C GLU A 67 -11.59 -1.20 -6.26
N ALA A 68 -12.16 -1.88 -5.26
CA ALA A 68 -12.41 -1.29 -3.95
C ALA A 68 -11.11 -0.84 -3.25
N ILE A 69 -10.03 -1.64 -3.34
CA ILE A 69 -8.73 -1.23 -2.80
C ILE A 69 -8.23 0.05 -3.47
N ALA A 70 -8.33 0.13 -4.79
CA ALA A 70 -7.89 1.28 -5.58
C ALA A 70 -8.71 2.54 -5.27
N ILE A 71 -10.04 2.43 -5.22
CA ILE A 71 -10.96 3.56 -5.02
C ILE A 71 -10.91 4.09 -3.59
N TYR A 72 -10.91 3.20 -2.58
CA TYR A 72 -11.02 3.57 -1.17
C TYR A 72 -9.67 3.59 -0.44
N GLY A 73 -8.55 3.36 -1.13
CA GLY A 73 -7.21 3.42 -0.53
C GLY A 73 -6.93 2.35 0.54
N VAL A 74 -7.59 1.20 0.48
CA VAL A 74 -7.45 0.15 1.50
C VAL A 74 -6.17 -0.65 1.29
N ALA A 75 -5.25 -0.63 2.26
CA ALA A 75 -3.92 -1.22 2.11
C ALA A 75 -3.88 -2.72 1.71
N LYS A 76 -4.87 -3.54 2.11
CA LYS A 76 -4.86 -4.99 1.90
C LYS A 76 -6.22 -5.52 1.45
N SER A 77 -6.23 -6.42 0.47
CA SER A 77 -7.43 -7.15 0.01
C SER A 77 -8.08 -7.94 1.14
N THR A 78 -7.29 -8.53 2.03
CA THR A 78 -7.78 -9.27 3.19
C THR A 78 -8.60 -8.41 4.14
N THR A 79 -8.32 -7.11 4.25
CA THR A 79 -9.13 -6.18 5.06
C THR A 79 -10.51 -6.00 4.44
N VAL A 80 -10.58 -5.76 3.13
CA VAL A 80 -11.85 -5.62 2.40
C VAL A 80 -12.67 -6.90 2.51
N THR A 81 -12.08 -8.07 2.26
CA THR A 81 -12.78 -9.36 2.38
C THR A 81 -13.25 -9.64 3.81
N LYS A 82 -12.48 -9.26 4.84
CA LYS A 82 -12.91 -9.38 6.23
C LYS A 82 -14.12 -8.49 6.52
N HIS A 83 -14.13 -7.25 6.04
CA HIS A 83 -15.26 -6.35 6.23
C HIS A 83 -16.51 -6.85 5.51
N ILE A 84 -16.39 -7.31 4.26
CA ILE A 84 -17.49 -7.93 3.49
C ILE A 84 -18.15 -9.04 4.32
N ARG A 85 -17.35 -9.97 4.87
CA ARG A 85 -17.86 -11.08 5.70
C ARG A 85 -18.46 -10.60 7.03
N LYS A 86 -17.83 -9.63 7.69
CA LYS A 86 -18.28 -9.10 8.98
C LYS A 86 -19.64 -8.40 8.88
N TYR A 87 -19.85 -7.64 7.80
CA TYR A 87 -21.08 -6.87 7.59
C TYR A 87 -22.11 -7.63 6.72
N GLY A 88 -21.85 -8.88 6.36
CA GLY A 88 -22.78 -9.70 5.58
C GLY A 88 -23.09 -9.14 4.19
N ILE A 89 -22.14 -8.42 3.58
CA ILE A 89 -22.34 -7.79 2.27
C ILE A 89 -22.48 -8.89 1.21
N PRO A 90 -23.51 -8.86 0.35
CA PRO A 90 -23.70 -9.88 -0.66
C PRO A 90 -22.53 -9.87 -1.65
N MET A 91 -22.01 -11.06 -1.94
CA MET A 91 -20.87 -11.26 -2.82
C MET A 91 -21.25 -12.12 -4.02
N ARG A 92 -20.86 -11.68 -5.22
CA ARG A 92 -21.03 -12.43 -6.45
C ARG A 92 -19.66 -12.88 -6.97
N HIS A 93 -19.47 -14.19 -7.06
CA HIS A 93 -18.28 -14.74 -7.71
C HIS A 93 -18.44 -14.71 -9.23
N GLN A 94 -17.42 -14.24 -9.93
CA GLN A 94 -17.35 -14.29 -11.39
C GLN A 94 -15.91 -14.63 -11.77
N GLY A 95 -15.69 -15.88 -12.18
CA GLY A 95 -14.36 -16.45 -12.35
C GLY A 95 -13.57 -16.38 -11.04
N ASN A 96 -12.35 -15.85 -11.11
CA ASN A 96 -11.47 -15.72 -9.94
C ASN A 96 -11.71 -14.43 -9.12
N SER A 97 -12.64 -13.57 -9.57
CA SER A 97 -12.91 -12.27 -8.96
C SER A 97 -14.23 -12.27 -8.21
N ILE A 98 -14.25 -11.59 -7.06
CA ILE A 98 -15.45 -11.38 -6.24
C ILE A 98 -15.92 -9.95 -6.46
N TYR A 99 -17.20 -9.80 -6.79
CA TYR A 99 -17.89 -8.54 -6.99
C TYR A 99 -18.85 -8.28 -5.84
N VAL A 100 -18.90 -7.03 -5.38
CA VAL A 100 -19.73 -6.56 -4.27
C VAL A 100 -20.47 -5.28 -4.67
N PRO A 101 -21.68 -5.03 -4.13
CA PRO A 101 -22.39 -3.78 -4.38
C PRO A 101 -21.57 -2.59 -3.91
N LYS A 102 -21.38 -1.62 -4.80
CA LYS A 102 -20.63 -0.40 -4.50
C LYS A 102 -21.27 0.41 -3.38
N THR A 103 -22.61 0.47 -3.35
CA THR A 103 -23.39 1.18 -2.34
C THR A 103 -23.12 0.71 -0.91
N GLU A 104 -22.93 -0.60 -0.71
CA GLU A 104 -22.62 -1.17 0.62
C GLU A 104 -21.17 -0.90 1.03
N ILE A 105 -20.24 -0.92 0.07
CA ILE A 105 -18.83 -0.59 0.34
C ILE A 105 -18.64 0.90 0.59
N ASP A 106 -19.35 1.77 -0.14
CA ASP A 106 -19.37 3.21 0.08
C ASP A 106 -19.76 3.54 1.53
N LYS A 107 -20.80 2.89 2.08
CA LYS A 107 -21.22 3.08 3.49
C LYS A 107 -20.14 2.73 4.51
N LEU A 108 -19.13 1.92 4.15
CA LEU A 108 -18.08 1.47 5.07
C LEU A 108 -16.82 2.33 5.02
N TYR A 109 -16.54 2.96 3.88
CA TYR A 109 -15.25 3.63 3.64
C TYR A 109 -15.36 5.09 3.20
N LYS A 110 -16.56 5.62 2.98
CA LYS A 110 -16.82 7.01 2.61
C LYS A 110 -17.25 7.85 3.81
#